data_AF-A0A7X0P169-F1
#
_entry.id   AF-A0A7X0P169-F1
#
_cell.length_a   1.000
_cell.length_b   1.000
_cell.length_c   1.000
_cell.angle_alpha   90.00
_cell.angle_beta   90.00
_cell.angle_gamma   90.00
#
_symmetry.space_group_name_H-M   'P 1'
#
loop_
_entity.id
_entity.type
_entity.pdbx_description
1 polymer ?
#
loop_
_entity_poly.entity_id
_entity_poly.type
_entity_poly.pdbx_seq_one_letter_code
_entity_poly.pdbx_strand_id
1 'polypeptide(L)' 'MLPLLPGQGADGLGLTGRETITVSGRAALDGPDRPPTLTVAADAITFQARLRLDTAREAACYRHGCIMPYVLRHLLAD' A
#
# COMPACT_ATOMS: atom_id res chain seq x y z
N MET A 1 -0.58 -0.39 6.65
CA MET A 1 -0.65 1.03 7.07
C MET A 1 0.21 1.84 6.10
N LEU A 2 -0.38 2.77 5.34
CA LEU A 2 0.34 3.64 4.41
C LEU A 2 0.66 4.96 5.14
N PRO A 3 1.94 5.27 5.44
CA PRO A 3 2.27 6.50 6.13
C PRO A 3 2.05 7.71 5.22
N LEU A 4 1.48 8.77 5.79
CA LEU A 4 1.28 10.06 5.12
C LEU A 4 2.61 10.80 4.95
N LEU A 5 2.65 11.77 4.05
CA LEU A 5 3.84 12.61 3.85
C LEU A 5 4.13 13.47 5.11
N PRO A 6 5.40 13.84 5.37
CA PRO A 6 5.76 14.71 6.50
C PRO A 6 4.97 16.02 6.42
N GLY A 7 4.27 16.38 7.50
CA GLY A 7 3.44 17.60 7.57
C GLY A 7 1.98 17.42 7.11
N GLN A 8 1.60 16.24 6.58
CA GLN A 8 0.22 15.89 6.28
C GLN A 8 -0.29 14.82 7.27
N GLY A 9 -0.29 15.15 8.56
CA GLY A 9 -0.89 14.28 9.58
C GLY A 9 -2.40 14.09 9.33
N ALA A 10 -2.99 13.04 9.90
CA ALA A 10 -4.43 12.77 9.77
C ALA A 10 -5.28 13.99 10.18
N ASP A 11 -4.91 14.65 11.28
CA ASP A 11 -5.56 15.88 11.76
C ASP A 11 -5.41 17.05 10.79
N GLY A 12 -4.24 17.18 10.15
CA GLY A 12 -3.97 18.23 9.16
C GLY A 12 -4.74 18.04 7.85
N LEU A 13 -5.18 16.80 7.58
CA LEU A 13 -6.06 16.46 6.46
C LEU A 13 -7.52 16.35 6.86
N GLY A 14 -7.88 16.58 8.14
CA GLY A 14 -9.25 16.46 8.64
C GLY A 14 -9.80 15.02 8.61
N LEU A 15 -8.93 14.02 8.61
CA LEU A 15 -9.33 12.61 8.55
C LEU A 15 -9.79 12.12 9.93
N THR A 16 -11.01 11.62 10.00
CA THR A 16 -11.64 11.12 11.24
C THR A 16 -11.46 9.61 11.42
N GLY A 17 -11.04 8.89 10.37
CA GLY A 17 -10.93 7.43 10.34
C GLY A 17 -12.23 6.71 10.02
N ARG A 18 -13.28 7.45 9.64
CA ARG A 18 -14.58 6.90 9.21
C ARG A 18 -14.80 7.01 7.70
N GLU A 19 -13.87 7.64 6.99
CA GLU A 19 -13.95 7.88 5.56
C GLU A 19 -13.81 6.58 4.77
N THR A 20 -14.45 6.52 3.60
CA THR A 20 -14.17 5.44 2.66
C THR A 20 -12.87 5.74 1.91
N ILE A 21 -11.88 4.86 2.06
CA ILE A 21 -10.57 5.04 1.43
C ILE A 21 -10.50 4.29 0.10
N THR A 22 -10.23 5.04 -0.96
CA THR A 22 -9.92 4.51 -2.30
C THR A 22 -8.44 4.73 -2.60
N VAL A 23 -7.74 3.65 -2.94
CA VAL A 23 -6.31 3.71 -3.31
C VAL A 23 -6.17 3.40 -4.81
N SER A 24 -5.68 4.38 -5.55
CA SER A 24 -5.46 4.30 -7.00
C SER A 24 -4.02 3.93 -7.33
N GLY A 25 -3.76 3.41 -8.54
CA GLY A 25 -2.41 3.05 -8.98
C GLY A 25 -1.93 1.66 -8.57
N ARG A 26 -2.86 0.75 -8.20
CA ARG A 26 -2.52 -0.63 -7.83
C ARG A 26 -1.81 -1.42 -8.93
N ALA A 27 -2.13 -1.16 -10.20
CA ALA A 27 -1.48 -1.84 -11.33
C ALA A 27 0.04 -1.57 -11.39
N ALA A 28 0.49 -0.40 -10.91
CA ALA A 28 1.92 -0.07 -10.85
C ALA A 28 2.68 -0.82 -9.74
N LEU A 29 1.97 -1.55 -8.87
CA LEU A 29 2.59 -2.35 -7.79
C LEU A 29 3.12 -3.69 -8.29
N ASP A 30 2.63 -4.15 -9.44
CA ASP A 30 2.99 -5.43 -10.04
C ASP A 30 4.14 -5.31 -11.05
N GLY A 31 4.45 -4.07 -11.48
CA GLY A 31 5.55 -3.76 -12.39
C GLY A 31 6.91 -3.59 -11.68
N PRO A 32 8.01 -3.58 -12.45
CA PRO A 32 9.37 -3.39 -11.92
C PRO A 32 9.60 -1.98 -11.37
N ASP A 33 8.86 -0.98 -11.87
CA ASP A 33 9.09 0.44 -11.59
C ASP A 33 7.96 0.99 -10.70
N ARG A 34 8.07 0.68 -9.41
CA ARG A 34 7.02 0.94 -8.43
C ARG A 34 7.13 2.37 -7.88
N PRO A 35 6.06 3.18 -7.91
CA PRO A 35 6.14 4.55 -7.43
C PRO A 35 6.34 4.60 -5.90
N PRO A 36 7.13 5.55 -5.37
CA PRO A 36 7.36 5.69 -3.93
C PRO A 36 6.12 6.18 -3.16
N THR A 37 5.13 6.73 -3.87
CA THR A 37 3.86 7.22 -3.32
C THR A 37 2.67 6.75 -4.15
N LEU A 38 1.50 6.67 -3.52
CA LEU A 38 0.22 6.39 -4.15
C LEU A 38 -0.76 7.52 -3.88
N THR A 39 -1.63 7.76 -4.85
CA THR A 39 -2.80 8.62 -4.67
C THR A 39 -3.86 7.89 -3.86
N VAL A 40 -4.25 8.50 -2.75
CA VAL A 40 -5.30 8.03 -1.87
C VAL A 40 -6.41 9.07 -1.83
N ALA A 41 -7.64 8.62 -1.98
CA ALA A 41 -8.84 9.42 -1.74
C ALA A 41 -9.53 8.92 -0.47
N ALA A 42 -9.88 9.84 0.43
CA ALA A 42 -10.72 9.62 1.60
C ALA A 42 -11.96 10.50 1.44
N ASP A 43 -13.06 9.89 0.99
CA ASP A 43 -14.25 10.59 0.49
C ASP A 43 -13.89 11.69 -0.52
N ALA A 44 -14.01 12.98 -0.15
CA ALA A 44 -13.70 14.12 -1.02
C ALA A 44 -12.22 14.57 -0.97
N ILE A 45 -11.42 14.03 -0.05
CA ILE A 45 -10.05 14.48 0.22
C ILE A 45 -9.08 13.60 -0.53
N THR A 46 -8.24 14.19 -1.39
CA THR A 46 -7.20 13.45 -2.14
C THR A 46 -5.81 13.85 -1.66
N PHE A 47 -4.96 12.87 -1.37
CA PHE A 47 -3.59 13.09 -0.90
C PHE A 47 -2.64 11.99 -1.39
N GLN A 48 -1.33 12.21 -1.20
CA GLN A 48 -0.29 11.23 -1.50
C GLN A 48 0.11 10.48 -0.22
N ALA A 49 0.16 9.16 -0.29
CA ALA A 49 0.64 8.31 0.79
C ALA A 49 1.88 7.53 0.36
N ARG A 50 2.85 7.37 1.25
CA ARG A 50 4.07 6.60 0.97
C ARG A 50 3.79 5.12 0.90
N LEU A 51 4.45 4.49 -0.06
CA LEU A 51 4.32 3.07 -0.31
C LEU A 51 5.42 2.28 0.41
N ARG A 52 5.03 1.53 1.45
CA ARG A 52 5.96 0.80 2.33
C ARG A 52 6.03 -0.70 2.01
N LEU A 53 6.38 -1.06 0.77
CA LEU A 53 7.04 -2.36 0.57
C LEU A 53 8.49 -2.01 0.32
N ASP A 54 9.22 -1.91 1.43
CA ASP A 54 10.56 -1.35 1.51
C ASP A 54 11.59 -2.36 0.98
N THR A 55 11.21 -3.64 0.86
CA THR A 55 12.07 -4.72 0.34
C THR A 55 11.44 -5.49 -0.83
N ALA A 56 12.28 -6.04 -1.71
CA ALA A 56 11.84 -6.91 -2.81
C ALA A 56 11.03 -8.12 -2.32
N ARG A 57 11.37 -8.65 -1.13
CA ARG A 57 10.66 -9.76 -0.49
C ARG A 57 9.23 -9.38 -0.09
N GLU A 58 9.02 -8.19 0.44
CA GLU A 58 7.68 -7.69 0.79
C GLU A 58 6.81 -7.48 -0.46
N ALA A 59 7.39 -7.00 -1.56
CA ALA A 59 6.70 -6.90 -2.84
C ALA A 59 6.26 -8.26 -3.39
N ALA A 60 7.15 -9.25 -3.35
CA ALA A 60 6.82 -10.63 -3.74
C ALA A 60 5.73 -11.22 -2.83
N CYS A 61 5.88 -11.06 -1.51
CA CYS A 61 4.91 -11.49 -0.52
C CYS A 61 3.52 -10.87 -0.77
N TYR A 62 3.44 -9.56 -1.03
CA TYR A 62 2.20 -8.86 -1.38
C TYR A 62 1.52 -9.48 -2.60
N ARG A 63 2.25 -9.75 -3.69
CA ARG A 63 1.72 -10.39 -4.91
C ARG A 63 1.22 -11.80 -4.68
N HIS A 64 1.83 -12.53 -3.75
CA HIS A 64 1.44 -13.90 -3.44
C HIS A 64 0.36 -14.02 -2.34
N GLY A 65 -0.19 -12.91 -1.85
CA GLY A 65 -1.26 -12.93 -0.85
C GLY A 65 -0.78 -12.95 0.60
N CYS A 66 0.38 -12.35 0.86
CA CYS A 66 1.06 -12.27 2.15
C CYS A 66 1.74 -13.59 2.60
N ILE A 67 2.35 -13.56 3.79
CA ILE A 67 3.38 -14.52 4.18
C ILE A 67 2.86 -15.96 4.34
N MET A 68 1.60 -16.13 4.75
CA MET A 68 1.01 -17.45 4.91
C MET A 68 0.77 -18.16 3.57
N PRO A 69 0.11 -17.55 2.58
CA PRO A 69 0.02 -18.14 1.24
C PRO A 69 1.36 -18.29 0.52
N TYR A 70 2.35 -17.44 0.80
CA TYR A 70 3.70 -17.57 0.23
C TYR A 70 4.43 -18.81 0.77
N VAL A 71 4.43 -19.01 2.10
CA VAL A 71 5.06 -20.18 2.74
C VAL A 71 4.34 -21.47 2.35
N LEU A 72 3.01 -21.47 2.36
CA LEU A 72 2.23 -22.68 2.04
C LEU A 72 2.50 -23.17 0.61
N ARG A 73 2.60 -22.27 -0.38
CA ARG A 73 2.91 -22.65 -1.77
C ARG A 73 4.35 -23.11 -1.96
N HIS A 74 5.29 -22.61 -1.16
CA HIS A 74 6.69 -23.08 -1.23
C HIS A 74 6.81 -24.50 -0.69
N LEU A 75 6.09 -24.83 0.39
CA LEU A 75 6.07 -26.16 0.99
C LEU A 75 5.28 -27.21 0.17
N LEU A 76 4.35 -26.78 -0.68
CA LEU A 76 3.58 -27.66 -1.58
C LEU A 76 4.25 -27.88 -2.94
N ALA A 77 5.30 -27.11 -3.25
CA ALA A 77 6.10 -27.25 -4.46
C ALA A 77 7.31 -28.19 -4.26
N ASP A 78 7.52 -28.66 -3.02
CA ASP A 78 8.40 -29.77 -2.65
C ASP A 78 7.61 -31.09 -2.59
#